data_AF-A0AAE9Y7X1-F1
#
_entry.id   AF-A0AAE9Y7X1-F1
#
_cell.length_a   1.000
_cell.length_b   1.000
_cell.length_c   1.000
_cell.angle_alpha   90.00
_cell.angle_beta   90.00
_cell.angle_gamma   90.00
#
_symmetry.space_group_name_H-M   'P 1'
#
loop_
_entity.id
_entity.type
_entity.pdbx_description
1 polymer ?
#
loop_
_entity_poly.entity_id
_entity_poly.type
_entity_poly.pdbx_seq_one_letter_code
_entity_poly.pdbx_strand_id
1 'polypeptide(L)' 'MAAPAPAHCDGCGRPEGACAGCRSPHDPPRFCPTCGRRLAVVVTPTGHRGRCRDHGPVTAGGTA' A
#
# COMPACT_ATOMS: atom_id res chain seq x y z
N MET A 1 8.24 15.45 6.21
CA MET A 1 9.23 14.66 5.45
C MET A 1 8.52 14.09 4.24
N ALA A 2 9.05 14.28 3.03
CA ALA A 2 8.40 13.84 1.79
C ALA A 2 8.20 12.32 1.80
N ALA A 3 6.99 11.86 1.51
CA ALA A 3 6.73 10.44 1.34
C ALA A 3 7.52 9.95 0.11
N PRO A 4 8.28 8.85 0.22
CA PRO A 4 9.04 8.31 -0.90
C PRO A 4 8.11 7.91 -2.05
N ALA A 5 8.57 8.12 -3.29
CA ALA A 5 7.81 7.74 -4.49
C ALA A 5 7.46 6.24 -4.48
N PRO A 6 6.27 5.85 -4.97
CA PRO A 6 5.80 4.48 -4.92
C PRO A 6 6.55 3.57 -5.91
N ALA A 7 7.63 2.94 -5.45
CA ALA A 7 8.44 1.99 -6.22
C ALA A 7 7.76 0.64 -6.55
N HIS A 8 6.71 0.28 -5.82
CA HIS A 8 6.05 -1.01 -5.91
C HIS A 8 4.53 -0.84 -5.86
N CYS A 9 3.82 -1.73 -6.53
CA CYS A 9 2.37 -1.81 -6.43
C CYS A 9 1.95 -2.30 -5.05
N ASP A 10 1.09 -1.55 -4.38
CA ASP A 10 0.55 -1.86 -3.06
C ASP A 10 -0.41 -3.06 -3.03
N GLY A 11 -0.87 -3.53 -4.20
CA GLY A 11 -1.71 -4.73 -4.33
C GLY A 11 -0.93 -6.04 -4.44
N CYS A 12 0.13 -6.08 -5.24
CA CYS A 12 0.86 -7.32 -5.55
C CYS A 12 2.35 -7.31 -5.14
N GLY A 13 2.90 -6.15 -4.78
CA GLY A 13 4.30 -5.99 -4.37
C GLY A 13 5.31 -5.96 -5.53
N ARG A 14 4.86 -6.02 -6.81
CA ARG A 14 5.75 -5.92 -7.97
C ARG A 14 6.20 -4.46 -8.21
N PRO A 15 7.36 -4.22 -8.83
CA PRO A 15 7.84 -2.88 -9.13
C PRO A 15 6.91 -2.10 -10.08
N GLU A 16 6.94 -0.78 -9.97
CA GLU A 16 6.24 0.17 -10.85
C GLU A 16 6.63 -0.08 -12.32
N GLY A 17 5.69 -0.58 -13.13
CA GLY A 17 5.91 -1.01 -14.52
C GLY A 17 5.66 -2.51 -14.78
N ALA A 18 5.62 -3.35 -13.75
CA ALA A 18 5.35 -4.79 -13.88
C ALA A 18 3.93 -5.21 -13.43
N CYS A 19 3.11 -4.29 -12.91
CA CYS A 19 1.68 -4.50 -12.64
C CYS A 19 0.85 -3.48 -13.44
N ALA A 20 -0.19 -3.97 -14.11
CA ALA A 20 -1.10 -3.19 -14.96
C ALA A 20 -2.38 -2.73 -14.23
N GLY A 21 -2.32 -2.51 -12.91
CA GLY A 21 -3.50 -2.21 -12.09
C GLY A 21 -4.19 -3.46 -11.55
N CYS A 22 -3.56 -4.08 -10.55
CA CYS A 22 -3.95 -5.37 -9.98
C CYS A 22 -4.79 -5.25 -8.70
N ARG A 23 -4.98 -4.02 -8.17
CA ARG A 23 -5.71 -3.78 -6.93
C ARG A 23 -7.05 -3.12 -7.23
N SER A 24 -8.13 -3.72 -6.73
CA SER A 24 -9.45 -3.12 -6.74
C SER A 24 -9.52 -1.96 -5.76
N PRO A 25 -10.34 -0.92 -6.02
CA PRO A 25 -10.46 0.26 -5.15
C PRO A 25 -10.87 -0.07 -3.71
N HIS A 26 -11.57 -1.20 -3.50
CA HIS A 26 -12.03 -1.65 -2.18
C HIS A 26 -11.07 -2.60 -1.46
N ASP A 27 -10.07 -3.20 -2.14
CA ASP A 27 -9.11 -4.09 -1.46
C ASP A 27 -8.12 -3.23 -0.68
N PRO A 28 -7.79 -3.50 0.59
CA PRO A 28 -6.81 -2.70 1.33
C PRO A 28 -5.39 -2.92 0.78
N PRO A 29 -4.46 -1.95 0.93
CA PRO A 29 -3.08 -2.10 0.48
C PRO A 29 -2.41 -3.23 1.26
N ARG A 30 -1.89 -4.23 0.55
CA ARG A 30 -1.25 -5.42 1.15
C ARG A 30 0.26 -5.29 1.22
N PHE A 31 0.85 -4.45 0.38
CA PHE A 31 2.29 -4.26 0.25
C PHE A 31 2.68 -2.78 0.40
N CYS A 32 3.87 -2.54 0.94
CA CYS A 32 4.43 -1.20 1.07
C CYS A 32 4.82 -0.70 -0.33
N PRO A 33 4.32 0.47 -0.76
CA PRO A 33 4.65 1.00 -2.07
C PRO A 33 6.14 1.36 -2.20
N THR A 34 6.86 1.54 -1.09
CA THR A 34 8.27 1.91 -1.12
C THR A 34 9.21 0.71 -1.17
N CYS A 35 8.99 -0.31 -0.35
CA CYS A 35 9.91 -1.45 -0.22
C CYS A 35 9.34 -2.80 -0.71
N GLY A 36 8.08 -2.84 -1.17
CA GLY A 36 7.45 -4.07 -1.68
C GLY A 36 7.15 -5.14 -0.62
N ARG A 37 7.40 -4.85 0.67
CA ARG A 37 7.15 -5.80 1.77
C ARG A 37 5.67 -5.82 2.17
N ARG A 38 5.20 -6.97 2.67
CA ARG A 38 3.82 -7.11 3.15
C ARG A 38 3.57 -6.21 4.37
N LEU A 39 2.44 -5.52 4.35
CA LEU A 39 1.98 -4.62 5.41
C LEU A 39 1.24 -5.40 6.49
N ALA A 40 1.32 -4.91 7.73
CA ALA A 40 0.35 -5.27 8.76
C ALA A 40 -0.92 -4.43 8.54
N VAL A 41 -1.95 -5.04 7.97
CA VAL A 41 -3.22 -4.39 7.65
C VAL A 41 -4.24 -4.70 8.72
N VAL A 42 -4.84 -3.65 9.29
CA VAL A 42 -6.00 -3.76 10.16
C VAL A 42 -7.20 -3.24 9.40
N VAL A 43 -8.20 -4.11 9.23
CA VAL A 43 -9.50 -3.75 8.64
C VAL A 43 -10.47 -3.46 9.77
N THR A 44 -11.13 -2.32 9.69
CA THR A 44 -12.17 -1.87 10.62
C THR A 44 -13.44 -1.53 9.84
N PRO A 45 -14.62 -1.47 10.47
CA PRO A 45 -15.86 -1.10 9.78
C PRO A 45 -15.79 0.28 9.10
N THR A 46 -14.98 1.20 9.64
CA THR A 46 -14.81 2.57 9.15
C THR A 46 -13.68 2.74 8.13
N GLY A 47 -12.95 1.68 7.80
CA GLY A 47 -11.84 1.72 6.84
C GLY A 47 -10.70 0.77 7.21
N HIS A 48 -9.53 0.96 6.59
CA HIS A 48 -8.37 0.13 6.83
C HIS A 48 -7.12 0.98 7.12
N ARG A 49 -6.21 0.43 7.93
CA ARG A 49 -4.91 1.04 8.24
C ARG A 49 -3.81 0.02 7.96
N GLY A 50 -2.82 0.41 7.15
CA GLY A 50 -1.63 -0.39 6.91
C GLY A 50 -0.43 0.16 7.69
N ARG A 51 0.42 -0.72 8.19
CA ARG A 51 1.73 -0.35 8.75
C ARG A 51 2.84 -1.22 8.18
N CYS A 52 3.83 -0.56 7.59
CA CYS A 52 5.08 -1.18 7.19
C CYS A 52 6.01 -1.29 8.41
N ARG A 53 6.76 -2.38 8.51
CA ARG A 53 7.72 -2.60 9.59
C ARG A 53 8.83 -1.55 9.62
N ASP A 54 9.29 -1.16 8.43
CA ASP A 54 10.48 -0.33 8.27
C ASP A 54 10.12 1.16 8.12
N HIS A 55 9.04 1.45 7.38
CA HIS A 55 8.67 2.82 7.02
C HIS A 55 7.49 3.36 7.83
N GLY A 56 6.89 2.54 8.70
CA GLY A 56 5.82 2.96 9.57
C GLY A 56 4.44 3.00 8.89
N PRO A 57 3.53 3.89 9.35
CA PRO A 57 2.14 3.89 8.89
C PRO A 57 2.05 4.25 7.40
N VAL A 58 1.31 3.45 6.65
CA VAL A 58 0.94 3.74 5.27
C VAL A 58 -0.54 4.08 5.25
N THR A 59 -0.83 5.36 5.08
CA THR A 59 -2.18 5.81 4.76
C THR A 59 -2.48 5.36 3.36
N ALA A 60 -3.54 4.57 3.20
CA ALA A 60 -4.14 4.35 1.89
C ALA A 60 -4.62 5.73 1.41
N GLY A 61 -3.81 6.39 0.58
CA GLY A 61 -4.20 7.57 -0.16
C GLY A 61 -5.19 7.16 -1.24
N GLY A 62 -6.40 6.80 -0.85
CA GLY A 62 -7.55 6.84 -1.75
C GLY A 62 -8.09 8.25 -1.73
N THR A 63 -7.66 9.09 -2.66
CA THR A 63 -8.45 10.30 -2.99
C THR A 63 -9.81 9.85 -3.52
N ALA A 64 -10.82 10.58 -3.06
CA ALA A 64 -12.25 10.39 -3.31
C ALA A 64 -12.62 10.21 -4.79
#